data_AF-D6PL49-F1
#
_entry.id   AF-D6PL49-F1
#
_cell.length_a   1.000
_cell.length_b   1.000
_cell.length_c   1.000
_cell.angle_alpha   90.00
_cell.angle_beta   90.00
_cell.angle_gamma   90.00
#
_symmetry.space_group_name_H-M   'P 1'
#
loop_
_entity.id
_entity.type
_entity.pdbx_description
1 polymer ?
#
loop_
_entity_poly.entity_id
_entity_poly.type
_entity_poly.pdbx_seq_one_letter_code
_entity_poly.pdbx_strand_id
1 'polypeptide(L)'
;MPKIPTFTAGRTEMTTQASGVTSNIQISPNSTIASALLPATDAITNYAVKKRDATEKLEAQKIVLELKAESDKIKHSQKDNINESEAIDIFKREFDPLVQKTVGNLKNKRVQKLVNDQMLLENAENVYTLKKQSFEAFEKESVRVYNDTQSSNIGKYKTSDDPKLKEKYKSELYRAAEIYNDAHNLGENDLKKE
;
A
#
# COMPACT_ATOMS: atom_id res chain seq x y z
N MET A 1 -14.45 73.26 72.85
CA MET A 1 -15.56 72.62 72.13
C MET A 1 -15.15 72.38 70.68
N PRO A 2 -15.68 71.31 70.04
CA PRO A 2 -15.11 70.65 68.86
C PRO A 2 -15.58 71.24 67.53
N LYS A 3 -14.92 70.90 66.41
CA LYS A 3 -15.54 70.74 65.08
C LYS A 3 -14.65 69.89 64.18
N ILE A 4 -15.16 68.73 63.79
CA ILE A 4 -14.66 67.94 62.65
C ILE A 4 -15.40 68.43 61.41
N PRO A 5 -14.70 68.66 60.29
CA PRO A 5 -15.32 68.48 58.98
C PRO A 5 -14.47 67.59 58.08
N THR A 6 -15.08 66.47 57.69
CA THR A 6 -14.75 65.67 56.53
C THR A 6 -15.35 66.27 55.26
N PHE A 7 -14.64 66.07 54.13
CA PHE A 7 -15.12 65.66 52.78
C PHE A 7 -14.51 66.44 51.58
N THR A 8 -13.66 65.70 50.86
CA THR A 8 -13.67 65.40 49.40
C THR A 8 -13.70 66.52 48.33
N ALA A 9 -12.57 66.68 47.62
CA ALA A 9 -12.46 66.85 46.15
C ALA A 9 -10.96 66.78 45.77
N GLY A 10 -10.49 66.06 44.75
CA GLY A 10 -11.18 65.35 43.68
C GLY A 10 -10.31 64.31 42.96
N ARG A 11 -10.98 63.55 42.08
CA ARG A 11 -10.42 62.90 40.88
C ARG A 11 -9.32 63.80 40.25
N THR A 12 -8.21 63.29 39.74
CA THR A 12 -8.07 62.24 38.72
C THR A 12 -6.61 61.80 38.67
N GLU A 13 -6.40 60.55 38.28
CA GLU A 13 -5.11 59.87 38.07
C GLU A 13 -4.15 60.66 37.16
N MET A 14 -2.84 60.53 37.38
CA MET A 14 -1.94 59.89 36.41
C MET A 14 -0.48 59.98 36.87
N THR A 15 0.11 58.78 37.02
CA THR A 15 1.50 58.43 36.69
C THR A 15 2.61 59.31 37.26
N THR A 16 3.40 58.76 38.19
CA THR A 16 4.84 58.49 38.01
C THR A 16 5.48 58.18 39.38
N GLN A 17 6.17 57.04 39.43
CA GLN A 17 7.11 56.60 40.48
C GLN A 17 6.53 56.04 41.79
N ALA A 18 6.19 54.74 41.76
CA ALA A 18 6.35 53.90 42.94
C ALA A 18 7.85 53.61 43.13
N SER A 19 8.41 54.13 44.22
CA SER A 19 9.78 53.90 44.64
C SER A 19 9.90 52.52 45.30
N GLY A 20 10.68 51.65 44.67
CA GLY A 20 11.59 50.70 45.32
C GLY A 20 11.04 49.76 46.41
N VAL A 21 10.48 48.62 45.98
CA VAL A 21 10.78 47.34 46.64
C VAL A 21 11.46 46.47 45.59
N THR A 22 12.79 46.44 45.61
CA THR A 22 13.58 45.51 44.81
C THR A 22 13.51 44.14 45.48
N SER A 23 12.39 43.43 45.30
CA SER A 23 12.35 41.99 45.51
C SER A 23 13.18 41.35 44.41
N ASN A 24 14.44 41.09 44.70
CA ASN A 24 15.36 40.34 43.86
C ASN A 24 14.99 38.83 43.91
N ILE A 25 13.72 38.51 43.67
CA ILE A 25 13.27 37.12 43.63
C ILE A 25 13.62 36.59 42.24
N GLN A 26 14.86 36.13 42.09
CA GLN A 26 15.19 35.14 41.07
C GLN A 26 14.50 33.84 41.46
N ILE A 27 13.19 33.73 41.16
CA ILE A 27 12.51 32.43 41.21
C ILE A 27 13.14 31.62 40.09
N SER A 28 13.97 30.62 40.44
CA SER A 28 14.45 29.70 39.41
C SER A 28 13.20 29.05 38.79
N PRO A 29 13.16 28.85 37.46
CA PRO A 29 12.04 28.17 36.80
C PRO A 29 11.83 26.73 37.27
N ASN A 30 12.68 26.22 38.19
CA ASN A 30 12.56 24.93 38.87
C ASN A 30 11.99 25.04 40.30
N SER A 31 11.75 26.26 40.80
CA SER A 31 11.36 26.57 42.19
C SER A 31 9.89 26.96 42.35
N THR A 32 9.11 26.94 41.27
CA THR A 32 7.70 27.33 41.27
C THR A 32 6.82 26.07 41.40
N ILE A 33 5.60 26.16 41.94
CA ILE A 33 4.61 25.05 41.90
C ILE A 33 4.40 24.55 40.44
N ALA A 34 4.54 25.43 39.46
CA ALA A 34 4.56 25.09 38.04
C ALA A 34 5.70 24.13 37.65
N SER A 35 6.85 24.20 38.32
CA SER A 35 8.03 23.37 38.09
C SER A 35 7.85 21.93 38.57
N ALA A 36 7.12 21.74 39.67
CA ALA A 36 6.76 20.42 40.19
C ALA A 36 5.72 19.71 39.31
N LEU A 37 4.94 20.49 38.55
CA LEU A 37 4.06 19.96 37.53
C LEU A 37 4.79 19.60 36.23
N LEU A 38 6.01 20.10 35.97
CA LEU A 38 6.75 19.85 34.73
C LEU A 38 6.87 18.35 34.38
N PRO A 39 7.26 17.44 35.30
CA PRO A 39 7.33 16.02 34.98
C PRO A 39 5.96 15.40 34.69
N ALA A 40 4.91 15.88 35.37
CA ALA A 40 3.54 15.43 35.15
C ALA A 40 2.97 15.99 33.83
N THR A 41 3.27 17.25 33.49
CA THR A 41 2.92 17.85 32.19
C THR A 41 3.71 17.21 31.06
N ASP A 42 4.96 16.84 31.28
CA ASP A 42 5.79 16.08 30.33
C ASP A 42 5.24 14.67 30.15
N ALA A 43 4.80 14.00 31.21
CA ALA A 43 4.15 12.70 31.12
C ALA A 43 2.80 12.78 30.37
N ILE A 44 1.98 13.80 30.65
CA ILE A 44 0.68 14.02 29.99
C ILE A 44 0.87 14.39 28.52
N THR A 45 1.81 15.29 28.19
CA THR A 45 2.11 15.67 26.81
C THR A 45 2.70 14.49 26.04
N ASN A 46 3.63 13.73 26.62
CA ASN A 46 4.16 12.50 26.02
C ASN A 46 3.07 11.44 25.81
N TYR A 47 2.15 11.27 26.76
CA TYR A 47 1.01 10.37 26.61
C TYR A 47 0.05 10.85 25.51
N ALA A 48 -0.25 12.14 25.44
CA ALA A 48 -1.08 12.73 24.40
C ALA A 48 -0.46 12.57 23.01
N VAL A 49 0.86 12.79 22.88
CA VAL A 49 1.62 12.55 21.65
C VAL A 49 1.57 11.06 21.28
N LYS A 50 1.87 10.15 22.21
CA LYS A 50 1.79 8.69 21.96
C LYS A 50 0.39 8.24 21.55
N LYS A 51 -0.65 8.75 22.21
CA LYS A 51 -2.05 8.45 21.87
C LYS A 51 -2.38 8.93 20.46
N ARG A 52 -2.01 10.17 20.12
CA ARG A 52 -2.20 10.71 18.76
C ARG A 52 -1.48 9.88 17.71
N ASP A 53 -0.22 9.55 17.95
CA ASP A 53 0.60 8.73 17.07
C ASP A 53 -0.01 7.34 16.86
N ALA A 54 -0.52 6.71 17.92
CA ALA A 54 -1.20 5.43 17.85
C ALA A 54 -2.52 5.52 17.07
N THR A 55 -3.31 6.59 17.28
CA THR A 55 -4.56 6.80 16.54
C THR A 55 -4.32 7.00 15.04
N GLU A 56 -3.31 7.78 14.67
CA GLU A 56 -2.98 8.03 13.26
C GLU A 56 -2.46 6.76 12.57
N LYS A 57 -1.66 5.95 13.27
CA LYS A 57 -1.23 4.64 12.77
C LYS A 57 -2.39 3.67 12.59
N LEU A 58 -3.31 3.61 13.56
CA LEU A 58 -4.51 2.77 13.47
C LEU A 58 -5.42 3.20 12.31
N GLU A 59 -5.60 4.50 12.11
CA GLU A 59 -6.37 5.03 10.99
C GLU A 59 -5.72 4.65 9.65
N ALA A 60 -4.42 4.86 9.51
CA ALA A 60 -3.66 4.45 8.32
C ALA A 60 -3.78 2.94 8.06
N GLN A 61 -3.66 2.11 9.10
CA GLN A 61 -3.79 0.64 8.97
C GLN A 61 -5.17 0.21 8.48
N LYS A 62 -6.24 0.84 8.96
CA LYS A 62 -7.60 0.53 8.47
C LYS A 62 -7.73 0.83 6.98
N ILE A 63 -7.27 2.01 6.56
CA ILE A 63 -7.29 2.43 5.15
C ILE A 63 -6.46 1.47 4.28
N VAL A 64 -5.25 1.11 4.73
CA VAL A 64 -4.40 0.15 4.02
C VAL A 64 -5.08 -1.21 3.92
N LEU A 65 -5.76 -1.68 4.96
CA LEU A 65 -6.47 -2.96 4.94
C LEU A 65 -7.63 -2.95 3.92
N GLU A 66 -8.38 -1.85 3.85
CA GLU A 66 -9.43 -1.66 2.84
C GLU A 66 -8.84 -1.66 1.42
N LEU A 67 -7.74 -0.94 1.19
CA LEU A 67 -7.04 -0.93 -0.10
C LEU A 67 -6.48 -2.30 -0.46
N LYS A 68 -5.91 -3.06 0.50
CA LYS A 68 -5.49 -4.45 0.29
C LYS A 68 -6.64 -5.33 -0.15
N ALA A 69 -7.81 -5.21 0.50
CA ALA A 69 -8.97 -5.99 0.14
C ALA A 69 -9.44 -5.71 -1.31
N GLU A 70 -9.41 -4.44 -1.75
CA GLU A 70 -9.69 -4.11 -3.15
C GLU A 70 -8.60 -4.62 -4.11
N SER A 71 -7.33 -4.50 -3.72
CA SER A 71 -6.21 -5.06 -4.46
C SER A 71 -6.36 -6.57 -4.67
N ASP A 72 -6.74 -7.30 -3.63
CA ASP A 72 -6.92 -8.75 -3.67
C ASP A 72 -8.05 -9.16 -4.63
N LYS A 73 -9.14 -8.39 -4.71
CA LYS A 73 -10.21 -8.63 -5.69
C LYS A 73 -9.71 -8.47 -7.12
N ILE A 74 -8.94 -7.40 -7.40
CA ILE A 74 -8.40 -7.14 -8.73
C ILE A 74 -7.38 -8.22 -9.10
N LYS A 75 -6.45 -8.56 -8.20
CA LYS A 75 -5.52 -9.68 -8.43
C LYS A 75 -6.25 -11.00 -8.68
N HIS A 76 -7.30 -11.27 -7.92
CA HIS A 76 -8.09 -12.49 -8.10
C HIS A 76 -8.77 -12.54 -9.47
N SER A 77 -9.25 -11.40 -10.00
CA SER A 77 -9.86 -11.35 -11.34
C SER A 77 -8.84 -11.66 -12.44
N GLN A 78 -7.55 -11.39 -12.20
CA GLN A 78 -6.46 -11.64 -13.14
C GLN A 78 -5.76 -12.99 -12.95
N LYS A 79 -6.23 -13.85 -12.03
CA LYS A 79 -5.52 -15.09 -11.66
C LYS A 79 -5.27 -16.07 -12.82
N ASP A 80 -6.16 -16.08 -13.82
CA ASP A 80 -6.11 -16.99 -14.96
C ASP A 80 -5.57 -16.28 -16.23
N ASN A 81 -5.07 -15.04 -16.10
CA ASN A 81 -4.53 -14.27 -17.21
C ASN A 81 -3.08 -14.70 -17.51
N ILE A 82 -2.86 -15.39 -18.62
CA ILE A 82 -1.54 -15.85 -19.06
C ILE A 82 -0.59 -14.71 -19.45
N ASN A 83 -1.12 -13.52 -19.75
CA ASN A 83 -0.34 -12.36 -20.19
C ASN A 83 0.00 -11.48 -19.00
N GLU A 84 1.23 -11.63 -18.49
CA GLU A 84 1.75 -10.86 -17.37
C GLU A 84 1.60 -9.34 -17.55
N SER A 85 1.94 -8.81 -18.73
CA SER A 85 1.94 -7.36 -18.97
C SER A 85 0.53 -6.80 -18.92
N GLU A 86 -0.42 -7.51 -19.55
CA GLU A 86 -1.83 -7.15 -19.53
C GLU A 86 -2.42 -7.23 -18.11
N ALA A 87 -2.11 -8.28 -17.35
CA ALA A 87 -2.56 -8.41 -15.96
C ALA A 87 -2.07 -7.24 -15.08
N ILE A 88 -0.80 -6.84 -15.24
CA ILE A 88 -0.22 -5.69 -14.53
C ILE A 88 -0.87 -4.38 -14.96
N ASP A 89 -1.11 -4.19 -16.25
CA ASP A 89 -1.71 -2.95 -16.78
C ASP A 89 -3.17 -2.79 -16.35
N ILE A 90 -3.95 -3.88 -16.38
CA ILE A 90 -5.31 -3.91 -15.83
C ILE A 90 -5.28 -3.56 -14.34
N PHE A 91 -4.38 -4.19 -13.57
CA PHE A 91 -4.25 -3.92 -12.14
C PHE A 91 -3.96 -2.45 -11.86
N LYS A 92 -2.95 -1.87 -12.51
CA LYS A 92 -2.60 -0.45 -12.33
C LYS A 92 -3.76 0.48 -12.69
N ARG A 93 -4.42 0.21 -13.82
CA ARG A 93 -5.55 1.01 -14.30
C ARG A 93 -6.72 1.01 -13.31
N GLU A 94 -6.97 -0.09 -12.63
CA GLU A 94 -8.06 -0.22 -11.67
C GLU A 94 -7.66 0.24 -10.26
N PHE A 95 -6.45 -0.09 -9.82
CA PHE A 95 -6.02 0.11 -8.44
C PHE A 95 -5.39 1.48 -8.18
N ASP A 96 -4.58 2.02 -9.09
CA ASP A 96 -3.92 3.32 -8.88
C ASP A 96 -4.94 4.45 -8.63
N PRO A 97 -6.07 4.55 -9.38
CA PRO A 97 -7.08 5.55 -9.09
C PRO A 97 -7.74 5.39 -7.72
N LEU A 98 -7.90 4.15 -7.23
CA LEU A 98 -8.46 3.89 -5.90
C LEU A 98 -7.54 4.41 -4.80
N VAL A 99 -6.24 4.11 -4.91
CA VAL A 99 -5.21 4.62 -3.98
C VAL A 99 -5.17 6.14 -4.02
N GLN A 100 -5.08 6.74 -5.20
CA GLN A 100 -5.03 8.21 -5.36
C GLN A 100 -6.26 8.90 -4.79
N LYS A 101 -7.45 8.39 -5.07
CA LYS A 101 -8.72 8.92 -4.52
C LYS A 101 -8.75 8.79 -2.99
N THR A 102 -8.35 7.65 -2.47
CA THR A 102 -8.37 7.38 -1.03
C THR A 102 -7.40 8.31 -0.29
N VAL A 103 -6.15 8.38 -0.74
CA VAL A 103 -5.11 9.24 -0.16
C VAL A 103 -5.46 10.72 -0.30
N GLY A 104 -5.98 11.14 -1.46
CA GLY A 104 -6.37 12.52 -1.73
C GLY A 104 -7.50 13.04 -0.83
N ASN A 105 -8.36 12.14 -0.33
CA ASN A 105 -9.48 12.49 0.55
C ASN A 105 -9.09 12.58 2.04
N LEU A 106 -7.90 12.11 2.42
CA LEU A 106 -7.43 12.17 3.81
C LEU A 106 -7.09 13.61 4.19
N LYS A 107 -7.58 14.09 5.33
CA LYS A 107 -7.25 15.44 5.81
C LYS A 107 -5.90 15.49 6.55
N ASN A 108 -5.54 14.41 7.24
CA ASN A 108 -4.31 14.35 8.05
C ASN A 108 -3.10 13.97 7.18
N LYS A 109 -2.18 14.93 6.98
CA LYS A 109 -0.95 14.72 6.19
C LYS A 109 -0.06 13.59 6.72
N ARG A 110 -0.07 13.32 8.03
CA ARG A 110 0.71 12.23 8.62
C ARG A 110 0.10 10.88 8.28
N VAL A 111 -1.23 10.77 8.33
CA VAL A 111 -1.94 9.56 7.89
C VAL A 111 -1.75 9.33 6.40
N GLN A 112 -1.84 10.39 5.56
CA GLN A 112 -1.51 10.30 4.12
C GLN A 112 -0.12 9.70 3.89
N LYS A 113 0.89 10.22 4.60
CA LYS A 113 2.27 9.72 4.47
C LYS A 113 2.37 8.25 4.86
N LEU A 114 1.79 7.86 5.99
CA LEU A 114 1.80 6.47 6.46
C LEU A 114 1.13 5.52 5.45
N VAL A 115 0.00 5.93 4.87
CA VAL A 115 -0.69 5.14 3.84
C VAL A 115 0.16 5.03 2.58
N ASN A 116 0.74 6.14 2.08
CA ASN A 116 1.61 6.12 0.89
C ASN A 116 2.85 5.24 1.08
N ASP A 117 3.54 5.39 2.22
CA ASP A 117 4.74 4.61 2.55
C ASP A 117 4.42 3.10 2.56
N GLN A 118 3.26 2.73 3.12
CA GLN A 118 2.85 1.33 3.15
C GLN A 118 2.39 0.82 1.77
N MET A 119 1.65 1.64 1.02
CA MET A 119 1.20 1.27 -0.33
C MET A 119 2.34 1.06 -1.33
N LEU A 120 3.50 1.70 -1.14
CA LEU A 120 4.70 1.42 -1.94
C LEU A 120 5.15 -0.04 -1.80
N LEU A 121 5.18 -0.56 -0.58
CA LEU A 121 5.54 -1.96 -0.32
C LEU A 121 4.48 -2.90 -0.89
N GLU A 122 3.20 -2.63 -0.61
CA GLU A 122 2.09 -3.44 -1.12
C GLU A 122 2.07 -3.51 -2.65
N ASN A 123 2.37 -2.41 -3.34
CA ASN A 123 2.38 -2.40 -4.80
C ASN A 123 3.46 -3.34 -5.37
N ALA A 124 4.64 -3.40 -4.73
CA ALA A 124 5.68 -4.34 -5.14
C ALA A 124 5.24 -5.80 -4.93
N GLU A 125 4.61 -6.11 -3.79
CA GLU A 125 4.05 -7.44 -3.51
C GLU A 125 2.92 -7.81 -4.48
N ASN A 126 2.06 -6.86 -4.83
CA ASN A 126 0.97 -7.04 -5.77
C ASN A 126 1.48 -7.36 -7.18
N VAL A 127 2.44 -6.58 -7.67
CA VAL A 127 3.07 -6.83 -8.98
C VAL A 127 3.74 -8.20 -8.99
N TYR A 128 4.50 -8.55 -7.95
CA TYR A 128 5.10 -9.88 -7.84
C TYR A 128 4.05 -11.00 -7.87
N THR A 129 2.96 -10.83 -7.13
CA THR A 129 1.86 -11.80 -7.09
C THR A 129 1.23 -12.00 -8.47
N LEU A 130 0.97 -10.90 -9.21
CA LEU A 130 0.41 -10.96 -10.56
C LEU A 130 1.33 -11.70 -11.52
N LYS A 131 2.64 -11.41 -11.51
CA LYS A 131 3.63 -12.14 -12.33
C LYS A 131 3.58 -13.64 -12.05
N LYS A 132 3.55 -14.00 -10.77
CA LYS A 132 3.46 -15.41 -10.34
C LYS A 132 2.16 -16.07 -10.84
N GLN A 133 1.02 -15.40 -10.67
CA GLN A 133 -0.27 -15.90 -11.13
C GLN A 133 -0.30 -16.09 -12.65
N SER A 134 0.19 -15.11 -13.42
CA SER A 134 0.27 -15.22 -14.87
C SER A 134 1.18 -16.35 -15.34
N PHE A 135 2.30 -16.55 -14.66
CA PHE A 135 3.18 -17.69 -14.93
C PHE A 135 2.49 -19.03 -14.66
N GLU A 136 1.83 -19.18 -13.50
CA GLU A 136 1.07 -20.40 -13.17
C GLU A 136 -0.07 -20.66 -14.18
N ALA A 137 -0.77 -19.61 -14.60
CA ALA A 137 -1.80 -19.70 -15.63
C ALA A 137 -1.23 -20.12 -16.99
N PHE A 138 -0.07 -19.57 -17.38
CA PHE A 138 0.65 -19.94 -18.59
C PHE A 138 1.07 -21.41 -18.58
N GLU A 139 1.70 -21.89 -17.50
CA GLU A 139 2.11 -23.29 -17.36
C GLU A 139 0.91 -24.25 -17.47
N LYS A 140 -0.22 -23.88 -16.86
CA LYS A 140 -1.44 -24.70 -16.96
C LYS A 140 -2.03 -24.71 -18.37
N GLU A 141 -2.11 -23.55 -19.03
CA GLU A 141 -2.74 -23.44 -20.35
C GLU A 141 -1.83 -24.02 -21.44
N SER A 142 -0.52 -23.86 -21.36
CA SER A 142 0.46 -24.45 -22.28
C SER A 142 0.37 -25.98 -22.29
N VAL A 143 0.35 -26.62 -21.11
CA VAL A 143 0.15 -28.07 -20.97
C VAL A 143 -1.17 -28.51 -21.59
N ARG A 144 -2.25 -27.78 -21.31
CA ARG A 144 -3.58 -28.09 -21.84
C ARG A 144 -3.59 -28.01 -23.38
N VAL A 145 -3.13 -26.90 -23.93
CA VAL A 145 -3.09 -26.66 -25.38
C VAL A 145 -2.20 -27.70 -26.07
N TYR A 146 -1.06 -28.05 -25.47
CA TYR A 146 -0.19 -29.11 -25.99
C TYR A 146 -0.92 -30.45 -26.04
N ASN A 147 -1.49 -30.91 -24.93
CA ASN A 147 -2.18 -32.21 -24.85
C ASN A 147 -3.39 -32.28 -25.78
N ASP A 148 -4.18 -31.21 -25.86
CA ASP A 148 -5.35 -31.13 -26.75
C ASP A 148 -4.92 -31.19 -28.22
N THR A 149 -3.84 -30.48 -28.58
CA THR A 149 -3.27 -30.47 -29.93
C THR A 149 -2.73 -31.83 -30.31
N GLN A 150 -1.95 -32.48 -29.43
CA GLN A 150 -1.44 -33.83 -29.63
C GLN A 150 -2.59 -34.83 -29.84
N SER A 151 -3.58 -34.81 -28.95
CA SER A 151 -4.74 -35.70 -29.02
C SER A 151 -5.53 -35.52 -30.32
N SER A 152 -5.78 -34.26 -30.71
CA SER A 152 -6.49 -33.92 -31.95
C SER A 152 -5.75 -34.44 -33.18
N ASN A 153 -4.43 -34.18 -33.28
CA ASN A 153 -3.64 -34.53 -34.45
C ASN A 153 -3.32 -36.02 -34.53
N ILE A 154 -3.14 -36.72 -33.40
CA ILE A 154 -3.07 -38.19 -33.35
C ILE A 154 -4.38 -38.80 -33.86
N GLY A 155 -5.53 -38.27 -33.41
CA GLY A 155 -6.84 -38.70 -33.87
C GLY A 155 -6.96 -38.58 -35.39
N LYS A 156 -6.66 -37.41 -35.94
CA LYS A 156 -6.69 -37.15 -37.39
C LYS A 156 -5.69 -38.02 -38.18
N TYR A 157 -4.49 -38.23 -37.64
CA TYR A 157 -3.48 -39.09 -38.26
C TYR A 157 -3.96 -40.55 -38.38
N LYS A 158 -4.58 -41.07 -37.31
CA LYS A 158 -5.08 -42.45 -37.25
C LYS A 158 -6.28 -42.69 -38.15
N THR A 159 -7.15 -41.69 -38.33
CA THR A 159 -8.40 -41.81 -39.10
C THR A 159 -8.28 -41.37 -40.56
N SER A 160 -7.20 -40.68 -40.94
CA SER A 160 -6.98 -40.28 -42.33
C SER A 160 -6.51 -41.46 -43.17
N ASP A 161 -7.00 -41.57 -44.40
CA ASP A 161 -6.50 -42.53 -45.40
C ASP A 161 -5.56 -41.88 -46.43
N ASP A 162 -5.53 -40.54 -46.50
CA ASP A 162 -4.69 -39.79 -47.43
C ASP A 162 -3.24 -39.68 -46.89
N PRO A 163 -2.23 -40.21 -47.61
CA PRO A 163 -0.83 -40.13 -47.19
C PRO A 163 -0.32 -38.70 -46.97
N LYS A 164 -0.79 -37.71 -47.76
CA LYS A 164 -0.37 -36.32 -47.62
C LYS A 164 -0.91 -35.68 -46.35
N LEU A 165 -2.16 -36.00 -46.00
CA LEU A 165 -2.76 -35.53 -44.75
C LEU A 165 -2.09 -36.17 -43.54
N LYS A 166 -1.74 -37.46 -43.60
CA LYS A 166 -0.95 -38.12 -42.55
C LYS A 166 0.37 -37.40 -42.30
N GLU A 167 1.12 -37.09 -43.35
CA GLU A 167 2.41 -36.39 -43.20
C GLU A 167 2.24 -34.99 -42.62
N LYS A 168 1.18 -34.27 -43.03
CA LYS A 168 0.83 -32.98 -42.45
C LYS A 168 0.56 -33.10 -40.94
N TYR A 169 -0.29 -34.01 -40.50
CA TYR A 169 -0.60 -34.18 -39.08
C TYR A 169 0.62 -34.64 -38.28
N LYS A 170 1.47 -35.51 -38.85
CA LYS A 170 2.74 -35.89 -38.25
C LYS A 170 3.66 -34.68 -38.04
N SER A 171 3.77 -33.81 -39.04
CA SER A 171 4.54 -32.57 -38.96
C SER A 171 3.98 -31.61 -37.90
N GLU A 172 2.66 -31.49 -37.80
CA GLU A 172 2.01 -30.67 -36.77
C GLU A 172 2.23 -31.21 -35.35
N LEU A 173 2.31 -32.53 -35.16
CA LEU A 173 2.66 -33.14 -33.87
C LEU A 173 4.08 -32.75 -33.42
N TYR A 174 5.06 -32.85 -34.31
CA TYR A 174 6.44 -32.44 -34.00
C TYR A 174 6.55 -30.95 -33.73
N ARG A 175 5.89 -30.12 -34.55
CA ARG A 175 5.90 -28.67 -34.35
C ARG A 175 5.30 -28.27 -33.00
N ALA A 176 4.20 -28.91 -32.59
CA ALA A 176 3.60 -28.66 -31.28
C ALA A 176 4.52 -29.09 -30.13
N ALA A 177 5.26 -30.19 -30.28
CA ALA A 177 6.26 -30.62 -29.31
C ALA A 177 7.46 -29.68 -29.23
N GLU A 178 7.95 -29.19 -30.36
CA GLU A 178 9.03 -28.19 -30.44
C GLU A 178 8.63 -26.88 -29.77
N ILE A 179 7.45 -26.33 -30.09
CA ILE A 179 6.95 -25.09 -29.46
C ILE A 179 6.81 -25.26 -27.94
N TYR A 180 6.25 -26.38 -27.49
CA TYR A 180 6.11 -26.65 -26.06
C TYR A 180 7.47 -26.78 -25.39
N ASN A 181 8.40 -27.51 -26.00
CA ASN A 181 9.75 -27.65 -25.47
C ASN A 181 10.46 -26.28 -25.35
N ASP A 182 10.49 -25.50 -26.43
CA ASP A 182 11.11 -24.17 -26.45
C ASP A 182 10.53 -23.25 -25.38
N ALA A 183 9.21 -23.30 -25.18
CA ALA A 183 8.52 -22.51 -24.18
C ALA A 183 8.89 -22.90 -22.74
N HIS A 184 9.15 -24.18 -22.46
CA HIS A 184 9.47 -24.69 -21.13
C HIS A 184 10.96 -24.98 -20.92
N ASN A 185 11.82 -24.69 -21.90
CA ASN A 185 13.25 -25.02 -21.92
C ASN A 185 13.53 -26.49 -21.53
N LEU A 186 12.75 -27.43 -22.07
CA LEU A 186 13.03 -28.85 -21.83
C LEU A 186 14.31 -29.23 -22.63
N GLY A 187 15.11 -30.15 -22.10
CA GLY A 187 16.40 -30.46 -22.71
C GLY A 187 16.26 -31.04 -24.13
N GLU A 188 17.33 -30.96 -24.93
CA GLU A 188 17.40 -31.54 -26.30
C GLU A 188 17.03 -33.04 -26.36
N ASN A 189 17.09 -33.75 -25.23
CA ASN A 189 16.69 -35.15 -25.14
C ASN A 189 15.22 -35.39 -25.51
N ASP A 190 14.35 -34.39 -25.37
CA ASP A 190 12.93 -34.50 -25.74
C ASP A 190 12.67 -34.18 -27.24
N LEU A 191 13.68 -33.69 -27.99
CA LEU A 191 13.57 -33.31 -29.41
C LEU A 191 14.05 -34.40 -30.38
N LYS A 192 14.55 -35.54 -29.88
CA LYS A 192 15.12 -36.57 -30.75
C LYS A 192 14.01 -37.22 -31.58
N LYS A 193 13.96 -36.86 -32.86
CA LYS A 193 13.28 -37.61 -33.91
C LYS A 193 13.96 -38.98 -34.03
N GLU A 194 13.30 -40.03 -33.57
CA GLU A 194 13.59 -41.40 -34.01
C GLU A 194 13.15 -41.62 -35.46
#